data_AF-A0AAU0LNC1-F1
#
_entry.id   AF-A0AAU0LNC1-F1
#
_cell.length_a   1.000
_cell.length_b   1.000
_cell.length_c   1.000
_cell.angle_alpha   90.00
_cell.angle_beta   90.00
_cell.angle_gamma   90.00
#
_symmetry.space_group_name_H-M   'P 1'
#
loop_
_entity.id
_entity.type
_entity.pdbx_description
1 polymer ?
#
loop_
_entity_poly.entity_id
_entity_poly.type
_entity_poly.pdbx_seq_one_letter_code
_entity_poly.pdbx_strand_id
1 'polypeptide(L)'
;MVTQVEAAGATCATGGQRITQGLDTNRNGVLDAAEITSTSYVCNGLQGSVGPQGPMGPTGMGGVTGLAEVRHGCVAPDPGDATKAVIRSGEGYAAARNGASGPFTIAFNPAVAPGSYTLLLDSRTNKGRAVAIAATGDPFAGIVLTPGWVDPEQETLDRICFMLAR
;
A
#
# COMPACT_ATOMS: atom_id res chain seq x y z
N MET A 1 -4.86 -44.82 -10.80
CA MET A 1 -4.12 -43.54 -10.65
C MET A 1 -5.00 -42.57 -9.91
N VAL A 2 -4.48 -41.91 -8.88
CA VAL A 2 -5.20 -40.92 -8.08
C VAL A 2 -4.35 -39.65 -7.98
N THR A 3 -5.01 -38.50 -7.98
CA THR A 3 -4.38 -37.20 -7.78
C THR A 3 -4.86 -36.59 -6.47
N GLN A 4 -3.92 -36.11 -5.67
CA GLN A 4 -4.20 -35.48 -4.38
C GLN A 4 -3.44 -34.14 -4.30
N VAL A 5 -4.07 -33.14 -3.70
CA VAL A 5 -3.41 -31.86 -3.44
C VAL A 5 -2.22 -32.08 -2.52
N GLU A 6 -1.05 -31.60 -2.94
CA GLU A 6 0.17 -31.57 -2.13
C GLU A 6 0.29 -30.20 -1.47
N ALA A 7 0.32 -30.19 -0.14
CA ALA A 7 0.50 -28.96 0.63
C ALA A 7 1.91 -28.40 0.45
N ALA A 8 2.07 -27.09 0.73
CA ALA A 8 3.39 -26.48 0.74
C ALA A 8 4.28 -27.15 1.82
N GLY A 9 5.48 -27.58 1.44
CA GLY A 9 6.36 -28.32 2.33
C GLY A 9 7.69 -28.73 1.68
N ALA A 10 8.35 -29.71 2.27
CA ALA A 10 9.67 -30.18 1.84
C ALA A 10 9.69 -30.70 0.39
N THR A 11 8.59 -31.29 -0.07
CA THR A 11 8.46 -31.84 -1.43
C THR A 11 8.15 -30.75 -2.46
N CYS A 12 7.20 -29.86 -2.14
CA CYS A 12 6.83 -28.74 -3.00
C CYS A 12 6.72 -27.46 -2.17
N ALA A 13 7.67 -26.54 -2.33
CA ALA A 13 7.75 -25.32 -1.52
C ALA A 13 6.50 -24.42 -1.60
N THR A 14 5.81 -24.41 -2.73
CA THR A 14 4.60 -23.61 -2.99
C THR A 14 3.35 -24.49 -3.18
N GLY A 15 3.39 -25.73 -2.69
CA GLY A 15 2.36 -26.73 -2.90
C GLY A 15 2.35 -27.26 -4.34
N GLY A 16 1.41 -28.16 -4.64
CA GLY A 16 1.30 -28.77 -5.96
C GLY A 16 0.29 -29.92 -6.00
N GLN A 17 0.57 -30.89 -6.86
CA GLN A 17 -0.20 -32.11 -7.00
C GLN A 17 0.68 -33.34 -6.77
N ARG A 18 0.22 -34.24 -5.92
CA ARG A 18 0.76 -35.59 -5.76
C ARG A 18 -0.04 -36.55 -6.62
N ILE A 19 0.67 -37.35 -7.41
CA ILE A 19 0.10 -38.34 -8.33
C ILE A 19 0.57 -39.72 -7.89
N THR A 20 -0.35 -40.60 -7.52
CA THR A 20 -0.06 -41.98 -7.16
C THR A 20 -0.63 -42.95 -8.19
N GLN A 21 0.15 -43.96 -8.56
CA GLN A 21 -0.21 -44.96 -9.57
C GLN A 21 0.12 -46.36 -9.09
N GLY A 22 -0.67 -47.33 -9.55
CA GLY A 22 -0.61 -48.72 -9.15
C GLY A 22 -1.74 -49.53 -9.80
N LEU A 23 -1.62 -50.85 -9.73
CA LEU A 23 -2.65 -51.78 -10.19
C LEU A 23 -3.55 -52.12 -9.01
N ASP A 24 -4.86 -51.94 -9.16
CA ASP A 24 -5.86 -52.41 -8.20
C ASP A 24 -5.90 -53.95 -8.24
N THR A 25 -5.18 -54.56 -7.30
CA THR A 25 -4.98 -56.02 -7.23
C THR A 25 -6.13 -56.70 -6.51
N ASN A 26 -6.78 -55.99 -5.58
CA ASN A 26 -7.90 -56.52 -4.80
C ASN A 26 -9.28 -56.27 -5.46
N ARG A 27 -9.30 -55.49 -6.55
CA ARG A 27 -10.46 -55.14 -7.39
C ARG A 27 -11.56 -54.40 -6.63
N ASN A 28 -11.20 -53.56 -5.67
CA ASN A 28 -12.17 -52.78 -4.90
C ASN A 28 -12.51 -51.41 -5.53
N GLY A 29 -11.86 -51.04 -6.64
CA GLY A 29 -12.09 -49.78 -7.37
C GLY A 29 -11.43 -48.56 -6.75
N VAL A 30 -10.63 -48.74 -5.69
CA VAL A 30 -9.84 -47.70 -5.01
C VAL A 30 -8.37 -48.08 -5.11
N LEU A 31 -7.47 -47.09 -5.19
CA LEU A 31 -6.04 -47.36 -5.13
C LEU A 31 -5.58 -47.37 -3.67
N ASP A 32 -5.40 -48.57 -3.11
CA ASP A 32 -4.95 -48.71 -1.74
C ASP A 32 -3.44 -48.46 -1.59
N ALA A 33 -2.99 -48.10 -0.38
CA ALA A 33 -1.58 -47.80 -0.12
C ALA A 33 -0.62 -48.95 -0.45
N ALA A 34 -1.07 -50.20 -0.30
CA ALA A 34 -0.30 -51.39 -0.63
C ALA A 34 -0.16 -51.64 -2.14
N GLU A 35 -1.00 -50.99 -2.95
CA GLU A 35 -1.09 -51.17 -4.40
C GLU A 35 -0.32 -50.10 -5.16
N ILE A 36 0.12 -49.04 -4.47
CA ILE A 36 0.90 -47.94 -5.06
C ILE A 36 2.28 -48.46 -5.47
N THR A 37 2.55 -48.43 -6.78
CA THR A 37 3.84 -48.80 -7.35
C THR A 37 4.70 -47.59 -7.71
N SER A 38 4.09 -46.41 -7.90
CA SER A 38 4.80 -45.17 -8.21
C SER A 38 4.10 -43.95 -7.62
N THR A 39 4.90 -42.99 -7.17
CA THR A 39 4.45 -41.67 -6.73
C THR A 39 5.26 -40.60 -7.46
N SER A 40 4.58 -39.59 -8.00
CA SER A 40 5.19 -38.43 -8.66
C SER A 40 4.59 -37.14 -8.11
N TYR A 41 5.36 -36.06 -8.17
CA TYR A 41 4.94 -34.74 -7.66
C TYR A 41 5.07 -33.71 -8.77
N VAL A 42 4.05 -32.86 -8.90
CA VAL A 42 4.02 -31.71 -9.80
C VAL A 42 3.90 -30.46 -8.92
N CYS A 43 5.02 -29.79 -8.68
CA CYS A 43 5.06 -28.60 -7.84
C CYS A 43 4.64 -27.34 -8.59
N ASN A 44 3.98 -26.42 -7.89
CA ASN A 44 3.69 -25.09 -8.41
C ASN A 44 5.00 -24.31 -8.62
N GLY A 45 4.98 -23.37 -9.57
CA GLY A 45 6.08 -22.44 -9.76
C GLY A 45 6.26 -21.51 -8.56
N LEU A 46 7.45 -20.93 -8.43
CA LEU A 46 7.66 -19.79 -7.54
C LEU A 46 6.99 -18.55 -8.14
N GLN A 47 6.61 -17.61 -7.27
CA GLN A 47 6.19 -16.29 -7.72
C GLN A 47 7.34 -15.63 -8.49
N GLY A 48 7.03 -15.07 -9.67
CA GLY A 48 8.00 -14.29 -10.44
C GLY A 48 8.43 -13.02 -9.70
N SER A 49 9.61 -12.51 -10.02
CA SER A 49 10.08 -11.23 -9.48
C SER A 49 9.11 -10.10 -9.80
N VAL A 50 8.97 -9.13 -8.89
CA VAL A 50 8.25 -7.90 -9.16
C VAL A 50 8.88 -7.20 -10.36
N GLY A 51 8.06 -6.73 -11.30
CA GLY A 51 8.54 -5.98 -12.45
C GLY A 51 9.24 -4.67 -12.04
N PRO A 52 10.11 -4.12 -12.90
CA PRO A 52 10.72 -2.82 -12.62
C PRO A 52 9.65 -1.74 -12.48
N GLN A 53 9.90 -0.74 -11.63
CA GLN A 53 9.07 0.45 -11.56
C GLN A 53 9.05 1.12 -12.95
N GLY A 54 7.88 1.62 -13.36
CA GLY A 54 7.76 2.41 -14.58
C GLY A 54 8.62 3.68 -14.54
N PRO A 55 8.98 4.25 -15.70
CA PRO A 55 9.69 5.53 -15.73
C PRO A 55 8.88 6.61 -15.02
N MET A 56 9.59 7.55 -14.39
CA MET A 56 8.97 8.75 -13.83
C MET A 56 8.18 9.48 -14.93
N GLY A 57 6.98 9.97 -14.60
CA GLY A 57 6.19 10.78 -15.52
C GLY A 57 6.92 12.08 -15.91
N PRO A 58 6.56 12.71 -17.04
CA PRO A 58 7.13 14.01 -17.41
C PRO A 58 6.88 15.03 -16.29
N THR A 59 7.83 15.93 -16.08
CA THR A 59 7.64 17.08 -15.20
C THR A 59 6.39 17.84 -15.65
N GLY A 60 5.48 18.16 -14.72
CA GLY A 60 4.28 18.92 -15.03
C GLY A 60 4.64 20.24 -15.72
N MET A 61 3.80 20.67 -16.68
CA MET A 61 3.94 21.97 -17.33
C MET A 61 3.98 23.05 -16.24
N GLY A 62 5.07 23.82 -16.17
CA GLY A 62 5.29 24.79 -15.11
C GLY A 62 4.14 25.80 -15.02
N GLY A 63 3.58 25.93 -13.81
CA GLY A 63 2.77 27.07 -13.38
C GLY A 63 1.36 27.14 -13.96
N VAL A 64 0.37 26.97 -13.09
CA VAL A 64 -0.98 27.50 -13.29
C VAL A 64 -0.88 29.04 -13.34
N THR A 65 -0.99 29.62 -14.53
CA THR A 65 -0.97 31.08 -14.71
C THR A 65 -2.10 31.71 -13.90
N GLY A 66 -1.77 32.64 -13.01
CA GLY A 66 -2.73 33.33 -12.15
C GLY A 66 -2.64 33.00 -10.66
N LEU A 67 -1.81 32.04 -10.25
CA LEU A 67 -1.50 31.79 -8.83
C LEU A 67 -0.13 32.38 -8.48
N ALA A 68 -0.09 33.18 -7.42
CA ALA A 68 1.10 33.85 -6.91
C ALA A 68 2.01 32.90 -6.12
N GLU A 69 1.43 31.88 -5.48
CA GLU A 69 2.20 30.85 -4.77
C GLU A 69 1.43 29.52 -4.74
N VAL A 70 2.12 28.41 -4.99
CA VAL A 70 1.55 27.06 -4.97
C VAL A 70 2.49 26.11 -4.24
N ARG A 71 1.94 25.30 -3.34
CA ARG A 71 2.63 24.15 -2.74
C ARG A 71 1.76 22.93 -2.79
N HIS A 72 2.34 21.81 -3.18
CA HIS A 72 1.65 20.52 -3.16
C HIS A 72 2.51 19.46 -2.52
N GLY A 73 1.87 18.39 -2.09
CA GLY A 73 2.59 17.27 -1.53
C GLY A 73 1.66 16.17 -1.08
N CYS A 74 2.23 15.01 -0.83
CA CYS A 74 1.53 13.89 -0.22
C CYS A 74 2.32 13.38 0.97
N VAL A 75 1.61 13.07 2.05
CA VAL A 75 2.17 12.47 3.27
C VAL A 75 1.44 11.18 3.60
N ALA A 76 2.12 10.27 4.26
CA ALA A 76 1.56 9.01 4.74
C ALA A 76 2.15 8.67 6.12
N PRO A 77 1.51 7.78 6.89
CA PRO A 77 2.19 7.12 8.00
C PRO A 77 3.47 6.42 7.53
N ASP A 78 4.54 6.47 8.33
CA ASP A 78 5.74 5.68 8.05
C ASP A 78 5.41 4.17 8.16
N PRO A 79 5.76 3.33 7.16
CA PRO A 79 5.51 1.90 7.20
C PRO A 79 6.21 1.15 8.35
N GLY A 80 7.36 1.65 8.81
CA GLY A 80 8.14 1.09 9.92
C GLY A 80 7.78 1.67 11.28
N ASP A 81 7.13 2.83 11.32
CA ASP A 81 6.71 3.49 12.55
C ASP A 81 5.48 4.36 12.30
N ALA A 82 4.29 3.79 12.48
CA ALA A 82 3.03 4.49 12.21
C ALA A 82 2.86 5.80 13.00
N THR A 83 3.66 6.06 14.04
CA THR A 83 3.63 7.34 14.77
C THR A 83 4.29 8.49 14.02
N LYS A 84 5.06 8.20 12.97
CA LYS A 84 5.77 9.17 12.13
C LYS A 84 5.08 9.39 10.78
N ALA A 85 5.41 10.51 10.14
CA ALA A 85 5.02 10.81 8.78
C ALA A 85 6.19 10.59 7.82
N VAL A 86 5.90 10.10 6.63
CA VAL A 86 6.81 10.10 5.48
C VAL A 86 6.24 10.96 4.36
N ILE A 87 7.11 11.67 3.66
CA ILE A 87 6.77 12.41 2.45
C ILE A 87 6.74 11.41 1.29
N ARG A 88 5.58 11.28 0.64
CA ARG A 88 5.39 10.42 -0.55
C ARG A 88 5.70 11.16 -1.84
N SER A 89 5.45 12.46 -1.89
CA SER A 89 5.72 13.31 -3.04
C SER A 89 5.71 14.79 -2.66
N GLY A 90 6.38 15.61 -3.45
CA GLY A 90 6.48 17.05 -3.24
C GLY A 90 7.70 17.43 -2.40
N GLU A 91 8.07 18.69 -2.48
CA GLU A 91 9.21 19.28 -1.78
C GLU A 91 8.82 20.61 -1.13
N GLY A 92 9.72 21.19 -0.34
CA GLY A 92 9.49 22.50 0.27
C GLY A 92 8.57 22.47 1.50
N TYR A 93 8.40 21.31 2.12
CA TYR A 93 7.72 21.16 3.40
C TYR A 93 8.28 19.99 4.21
N ALA A 94 8.15 20.08 5.52
CA ALA A 94 8.35 18.98 6.45
C ALA A 94 6.99 18.47 6.92
N ALA A 95 6.92 17.17 7.18
CA ALA A 95 5.74 16.53 7.74
C ALA A 95 6.11 15.80 9.03
N ALA A 96 5.33 16.01 10.08
CA ALA A 96 5.40 15.25 11.31
C ALA A 96 4.04 14.61 11.59
N ARG A 97 4.03 13.55 12.38
CA ARG A 97 2.81 12.92 12.88
C ARG A 97 2.95 12.71 14.39
N ASN A 98 1.86 12.85 15.13
CA ASN A 98 1.85 12.66 16.57
C ASN A 98 1.00 11.46 16.97
N GLY A 99 1.53 10.25 16.77
CA GLY A 99 0.87 8.99 17.11
C GLY A 99 0.20 8.29 15.93
N ALA A 100 -0.09 6.99 16.08
CA ALA A 100 -0.53 6.10 15.00
C ALA A 100 -1.91 6.44 14.40
N SER A 101 -2.74 7.19 15.13
CA SER A 101 -4.01 7.77 14.65
C SER A 101 -4.04 9.29 14.82
N GLY A 102 -2.88 9.89 15.10
CA GLY A 102 -2.77 11.30 15.41
C GLY A 102 -2.74 12.20 14.17
N PRO A 103 -2.78 13.52 14.41
CA PRO A 103 -2.74 14.51 13.35
C PRO A 103 -1.37 14.55 12.67
N PHE A 104 -1.37 15.02 11.44
CA PHE A 104 -0.18 15.38 10.67
C PHE A 104 0.05 16.88 10.78
N THR A 105 1.28 17.29 11.00
CA THR A 105 1.69 18.70 10.96
C THR A 105 2.53 18.92 9.72
N ILE A 106 2.11 19.87 8.88
CA ILE A 106 2.79 20.28 7.65
C ILE A 106 3.39 21.67 7.88
N ALA A 107 4.71 21.77 7.79
CA ALA A 107 5.44 23.02 7.92
C ALA A 107 6.18 23.33 6.62
N PHE A 108 5.90 24.47 6.00
CA PHE A 108 6.52 24.84 4.73
C PHE A 108 7.90 25.46 4.95
N ASN A 109 8.90 24.97 4.21
CA ASN A 109 10.26 25.50 4.23
C ASN A 109 10.82 25.60 2.80
N PRO A 110 11.04 26.80 2.23
CA PRO A 110 10.91 28.12 2.87
C PRO A 110 9.48 28.40 3.32
N ALA A 111 9.26 29.31 4.27
CA ALA A 111 7.89 29.66 4.69
C ALA A 111 7.08 30.22 3.50
N VAL A 112 5.78 29.97 3.47
CA VAL A 112 4.87 30.57 2.48
C VAL A 112 4.65 32.06 2.80
N ALA A 113 4.35 32.88 1.80
CA ALA A 113 4.05 34.29 2.06
C ALA A 113 2.70 34.44 2.80
N PRO A 114 2.52 35.44 3.68
CA PRO A 114 1.23 35.71 4.31
C PRO A 114 0.14 36.00 3.25
N GLY A 115 -1.08 35.49 3.47
CA GLY A 115 -2.21 35.72 2.59
C GLY A 115 -3.32 34.70 2.76
N SER A 116 -4.42 34.89 2.01
CA SER A 116 -5.50 33.91 1.93
C SER A 116 -5.15 32.83 0.93
N TYR A 117 -5.10 31.59 1.38
CA TYR A 117 -4.87 30.43 0.52
C TYR A 117 -6.14 29.59 0.41
N THR A 118 -6.28 28.94 -0.73
CA THR A 118 -7.15 27.78 -0.89
C THR A 118 -6.35 26.53 -0.58
N LEU A 119 -6.89 25.68 0.29
CA LEU A 119 -6.36 24.35 0.59
C LEU A 119 -7.29 23.30 0.01
N LEU A 120 -6.78 22.50 -0.92
CA LEU A 120 -7.44 21.31 -1.46
C LEU A 120 -6.80 20.06 -0.84
N LEU A 121 -7.63 19.09 -0.47
CA LEU A 121 -7.20 17.86 0.18
C LEU A 121 -7.81 16.66 -0.56
N ASP A 122 -6.98 15.64 -0.81
CA ASP A 122 -7.44 14.30 -1.19
C ASP A 122 -6.78 13.31 -0.25
N SER A 123 -7.57 12.47 0.42
CA SER A 123 -7.01 11.46 1.32
C SER A 123 -7.70 10.13 1.11
N ARG A 124 -6.91 9.06 1.23
CA ARG A 124 -7.32 7.70 0.89
C ARG A 124 -6.82 6.72 1.92
N THR A 125 -7.62 5.68 2.16
CA THR A 125 -7.16 4.46 2.84
C THR A 125 -6.50 3.51 1.86
N ASN A 126 -5.84 2.47 2.38
CA ASN A 126 -5.26 1.39 1.59
C ASN A 126 -6.31 0.62 0.75
N LYS A 127 -7.60 0.75 1.09
CA LYS A 127 -8.74 0.21 0.31
C LYS A 127 -9.32 1.21 -0.70
N GLY A 128 -8.74 2.41 -0.84
CA GLY A 128 -9.18 3.44 -1.77
C GLY A 128 -10.38 4.29 -1.28
N ARG A 129 -10.88 4.04 -0.07
CA ARG A 129 -11.93 4.83 0.56
C ARG A 129 -11.42 6.23 0.85
N ALA A 130 -12.24 7.25 0.55
CA ALA A 130 -11.92 8.63 0.92
C ALA A 130 -12.03 8.82 2.44
N VAL A 131 -11.06 9.52 3.03
CA VAL A 131 -11.08 9.90 4.46
C VAL A 131 -11.38 11.39 4.58
N ALA A 132 -12.21 11.75 5.56
CA ALA A 132 -12.43 13.15 5.87
C ALA A 132 -11.22 13.70 6.63
N ILE A 133 -10.72 14.88 6.26
CA ILE A 133 -9.60 15.53 6.94
C ILE A 133 -10.09 16.86 7.52
N ALA A 134 -9.91 17.07 8.81
CA ALA A 134 -10.06 18.38 9.43
C ALA A 134 -8.72 19.11 9.36
N ALA A 135 -8.68 20.25 8.66
CA ALA A 135 -7.51 21.11 8.58
C ALA A 135 -7.66 22.30 9.52
N THR A 136 -6.65 22.55 10.35
CA THR A 136 -6.57 23.71 11.24
C THR A 136 -5.19 24.37 11.15
N GLY A 137 -5.07 25.58 11.70
CA GLY A 137 -3.85 26.37 11.63
C GLY A 137 -3.83 27.36 10.46
N ASP A 138 -2.70 28.03 10.32
CA ASP A 138 -2.43 29.01 9.27
C ASP A 138 -1.28 28.48 8.40
N PRO A 139 -1.35 28.59 7.06
CA PRO A 139 -0.28 28.10 6.18
C PRO A 139 1.12 28.64 6.50
N PHE A 140 1.23 29.84 7.06
CA PHE A 140 2.49 30.46 7.46
C PHE A 140 3.12 29.79 8.67
N ALA A 141 2.33 29.54 9.72
CA ALA A 141 2.78 28.84 10.94
C ALA A 141 2.83 27.30 10.79
N GLY A 142 2.14 26.76 9.79
CA GLY A 142 1.99 25.34 9.54
C GLY A 142 0.55 24.87 9.69
N ILE A 143 0.20 23.84 8.91
CA ILE A 143 -1.16 23.29 8.85
C ILE A 143 -1.20 21.97 9.61
N VAL A 144 -2.22 21.80 10.44
CA VAL A 144 -2.49 20.53 11.12
C VAL A 144 -3.63 19.83 10.40
N LEU A 145 -3.38 18.62 9.93
CA LEU A 145 -4.32 17.76 9.22
C LEU A 145 -4.70 16.59 10.13
N THR A 146 -5.91 16.60 10.65
CA THR A 146 -6.43 15.54 11.52
C THR A 146 -7.28 14.58 10.68
N PRO A 147 -6.85 13.32 10.50
CA PRO A 147 -7.68 12.32 9.84
C PRO A 147 -8.94 12.06 10.66
N GLY A 148 -10.07 11.89 9.98
CA GLY A 148 -11.30 11.38 10.57
C GLY A 148 -11.19 9.89 10.91
N TRP A 149 -12.33 9.28 11.21
CA TRP A 149 -12.37 7.88 11.61
C TRP A 149 -11.91 6.94 10.47
N VAL A 150 -10.95 6.08 10.82
CA VAL A 150 -10.42 4.97 10.03
C VAL A 150 -10.55 3.73 10.90
N ASP A 151 -11.21 2.70 10.39
CA ASP A 151 -11.36 1.43 11.10
C ASP A 151 -10.03 0.67 11.11
N PRO A 152 -9.32 0.58 12.25
CA PRO A 152 -7.97 0.02 12.29
C PRO A 152 -7.95 -1.50 12.04
N GLU A 153 -9.08 -2.20 12.16
CA GLU A 153 -9.17 -3.64 11.90
C GLU A 153 -9.38 -3.94 10.42
N GLN A 154 -9.91 -2.98 9.67
CA GLN A 154 -10.32 -3.14 8.28
C GLN A 154 -9.43 -2.38 7.30
N GLU A 155 -8.97 -1.19 7.65
CA GLU A 155 -8.25 -0.30 6.75
C GLU A 155 -7.19 0.54 7.47
N THR A 156 -6.24 1.04 6.70
CA THR A 156 -5.20 1.96 7.20
C THR A 156 -5.17 3.20 6.32
N LEU A 157 -4.79 4.33 6.90
CA LEU A 157 -4.59 5.56 6.14
C LEU A 157 -3.40 5.36 5.17
N ASP A 158 -3.64 5.45 3.87
CA ASP A 158 -2.60 5.28 2.84
C ASP A 158 -1.87 6.59 2.58
N ARG A 159 -2.63 7.68 2.37
CA ARG A 159 -2.08 9.00 2.08
C ARG A 159 -3.04 10.14 2.35
N ILE A 160 -2.46 11.30 2.61
CA ILE A 160 -3.11 12.61 2.54
C ILE A 160 -2.30 13.46 1.57
N CYS A 161 -2.92 13.86 0.47
CA CYS A 161 -2.37 14.78 -0.51
C CYS A 161 -3.01 16.15 -0.36
N PHE A 162 -2.22 17.20 -0.53
CA PHE A 162 -2.70 18.57 -0.45
C PHE A 162 -2.21 19.40 -1.64
N MET A 163 -2.97 20.43 -1.96
CA MET A 163 -2.56 21.55 -2.79
C MET A 163 -2.98 22.83 -2.07
N LEU A 164 -2.01 23.69 -1.80
CA LEU A 164 -2.17 25.00 -1.23
C LEU A 164 -1.86 26.02 -2.32
N ALA A 165 -2.78 26.95 -2.60
CA ALA A 165 -2.55 27.98 -3.61
C ALA A 165 -3.24 29.30 -3.30
N ARG A 166 -2.65 30.41 -3.77
CA ARG A 166 -3.24 31.75 -3.77
C ARG A 166 -2.93 32.50 -5.05
#